data_AF-A0A380WVQ9-F1
#
_entry.id   AF-A0A380WVQ9-F1
#
_cell.length_a   1.000
_cell.length_b   1.000
_cell.length_c   1.000
_cell.angle_alpha   90.00
_cell.angle_beta   90.00
_cell.angle_gamma   90.00
#
_symmetry.space_group_name_H-M   'P 1'
#
loop_
_entity.id
_entity.type
_entity.pdbx_description
1 polymer ?
#
loop_
_entity_poly.entity_id
_entity_poly.type
_entity_poly.pdbx_seq_one_letter_code
_entity_poly.pdbx_strand_id
1 'polypeptide(L)'
;MKYALDVFYTPIYMKKNRPAYKLSIICDLENEKKIEDLIFKHTTSIGIRKIPIKRDILDRKKDTIIYKGNRYQYKIVSHNGKDYVYPEFESARELALNEDIGIKSAFDLLKKLYYRK
;
A
#
# COMPACT_ATOMS: atom_id res chain seq x y z
N MET A 1 -6.33 -2.23 -7.86
CA MET A 1 -6.04 -1.47 -9.09
C MET A 1 -5.77 -2.46 -10.22
N LYS A 2 -6.37 -2.28 -11.41
CA LYS A 2 -6.35 -3.30 -12.48
C LYS A 2 -5.09 -3.28 -13.34
N TYR A 3 -4.44 -2.13 -13.47
CA TYR A 3 -3.28 -1.93 -14.36
C TYR A 3 -2.08 -1.29 -13.66
N ALA A 4 -2.33 -0.48 -12.61
CA ALA A 4 -1.29 0.13 -11.79
C ALA A 4 -0.99 -0.72 -10.55
N LEU A 5 0.29 -0.78 -10.17
CA LEU A 5 0.77 -1.35 -8.92
C LEU A 5 0.62 -0.37 -7.75
N ASP A 6 0.83 0.93 -8.02
CA ASP A 6 0.65 2.00 -7.05
C ASP A 6 0.35 3.34 -7.75
N VAL A 7 -0.38 4.23 -7.07
CA VAL A 7 -0.73 5.56 -7.58
C VAL A 7 -0.71 6.56 -6.42
N PHE A 8 0.02 7.65 -6.59
CA PHE A 8 0.09 8.70 -5.59
C PHE A 8 0.22 10.09 -6.21
N TYR A 9 -0.06 11.10 -5.39
CA TYR A 9 0.03 12.51 -5.76
C TYR A 9 1.13 13.20 -4.95
N THR A 10 1.92 14.05 -5.60
CA THR A 10 2.83 14.98 -4.92
C THR A 10 2.33 16.41 -5.15
N PRO A 11 2.00 17.17 -4.09
CA PRO A 11 1.68 18.59 -4.24
C PRO A 11 2.91 19.35 -4.71
N ILE A 12 2.76 20.21 -5.72
CA ILE A 12 3.84 21.00 -6.31
C ILE A 12 3.34 22.41 -6.64
N TYR A 13 4.28 23.33 -6.83
CA TYR A 13 4.01 24.62 -7.47
C TYR A 13 4.59 24.61 -8.89
N MET A 14 3.79 25.04 -9.85
CA MET A 14 4.18 25.24 -11.24
C MET A 14 4.45 26.71 -11.53
N LYS A 15 5.00 27.01 -12.71
CA LYS A 15 5.19 28.38 -13.21
C LYS A 15 3.93 29.23 -13.04
N LYS A 16 4.11 30.55 -12.89
CA LYS A 16 3.04 31.52 -12.58
C LYS A 16 2.35 31.24 -11.23
N ASN A 17 3.10 30.72 -10.26
CA ASN A 17 2.65 30.43 -8.89
C ASN A 17 1.35 29.61 -8.83
N ARG A 18 1.27 28.56 -9.65
CA ARG A 18 0.07 27.72 -9.74
C ARG A 18 0.25 26.48 -8.86
N PRO A 19 -0.53 26.30 -7.78
CA PRO A 19 -0.59 25.04 -7.06
C PRO A 19 -1.10 23.93 -8.00
N ALA A 20 -0.45 22.78 -7.98
CA ALA A 20 -0.81 21.63 -8.80
C ALA A 20 -0.46 20.32 -8.09
N TYR A 21 -0.88 19.20 -8.68
CA TYR A 21 -0.49 17.86 -8.25
C TYR A 21 0.28 17.15 -9.35
N LYS A 22 1.44 16.59 -9.00
CA LYS A 22 2.14 15.61 -9.83
C LYS A 22 1.52 14.24 -9.58
N LEU A 23 0.84 13.69 -10.57
CA LEU A 23 0.39 12.30 -10.57
C LEU A 23 1.60 11.38 -10.85
N SER A 24 1.79 10.37 -10.00
CA SER A 24 2.85 9.36 -10.17
C SER A 24 2.22 7.98 -10.08
N ILE A 25 2.58 7.11 -11.03
CA ILE A 25 2.01 5.78 -11.19
C ILE A 25 3.15 4.80 -11.34
N ILE A 26 3.10 3.70 -10.59
CA ILE A 26 4.01 2.57 -10.70
C ILE A 26 3.25 1.44 -11.38
N CYS A 27 3.84 0.85 -12.42
CA CYS A 27 3.25 -0.25 -13.17
C CYS A 27 4.32 -1.17 -13.77
N ASP A 28 3.91 -2.38 -14.12
CA ASP A 28 4.72 -3.25 -14.97
C ASP A 28 4.77 -2.72 -16.40
N LEU A 29 5.85 -3.04 -17.12
CA LEU A 29 6.08 -2.57 -18.50
C LEU A 29 4.93 -2.94 -19.45
N GLU A 30 4.31 -4.10 -19.25
CA GLU A 30 3.19 -4.59 -20.06
C GLU A 30 1.95 -3.68 -19.96
N ASN A 31 1.78 -2.98 -18.83
CA ASN A 31 0.64 -2.09 -18.60
C ASN A 31 0.93 -0.62 -18.97
N GLU A 32 2.17 -0.30 -19.36
CA GLU A 32 2.63 1.08 -19.58
C GLU A 32 1.75 1.84 -20.58
N LYS A 33 1.54 1.28 -21.78
CA LYS A 33 0.78 1.95 -22.85
C LYS A 33 -0.67 2.18 -22.44
N LYS A 34 -1.26 1.21 -21.74
CA LYS A 34 -2.64 1.29 -21.27
C LYS A 34 -2.82 2.40 -20.23
N ILE A 35 -1.86 2.55 -19.32
CA ILE A 35 -1.87 3.62 -18.33
C ILE A 35 -1.68 4.98 -19.00
N GLU A 36 -0.76 5.08 -19.96
CA GLU A 36 -0.58 6.29 -20.77
C GLU A 36 -1.90 6.73 -21.42
N ASP A 37 -2.59 5.82 -22.11
CA ASP A 37 -3.85 6.12 -22.78
C ASP A 37 -4.94 6.57 -21.79
N LEU A 38 -4.99 5.96 -20.60
CA LEU A 38 -5.90 6.38 -19.53
C LEU A 38 -5.57 7.79 -19.01
N ILE A 39 -4.29 8.12 -18.84
CA ILE A 39 -3.87 9.45 -18.39
C ILE A 39 -4.27 10.50 -19.43
N PHE A 40 -3.96 10.28 -20.71
CA PHE A 40 -4.31 11.24 -21.76
C PHE A 40 -5.81 11.37 -21.98
N LYS A 41 -6.57 10.29 -21.80
CA LYS A 41 -8.03 10.32 -21.92
C LYS A 41 -8.72 11.08 -20.78
N HIS A 42 -8.21 10.95 -19.55
CA HIS A 42 -8.91 11.41 -18.35
C HIS A 42 -8.27 12.62 -17.67
N THR A 43 -7.14 13.12 -18.18
CA THR A 43 -6.46 14.30 -17.64
C THR A 43 -6.17 15.30 -18.75
N THR A 44 -5.84 16.53 -18.37
CA THR A 44 -5.44 17.58 -19.32
C THR A 44 -3.94 17.53 -19.64
N SER A 45 -3.23 16.45 -19.30
CA SER A 45 -1.81 16.35 -19.56
C SER A 45 -1.55 16.23 -21.06
N ILE A 46 -0.55 16.96 -21.56
CA ILE A 46 -0.12 16.91 -22.96
C ILE A 46 1.12 16.03 -23.16
N GLY A 47 1.69 15.51 -22.07
CA GLY A 47 2.83 14.60 -22.11
C GLY A 47 3.02 13.85 -20.79
N ILE A 48 3.73 12.73 -20.85
CA ILE A 48 4.12 11.95 -19.67
C ILE A 48 5.62 11.64 -19.73
N ARG A 49 6.24 11.48 -18.55
CA ARG A 49 7.64 11.07 -18.41
C ARG A 49 7.67 9.67 -17.82
N LYS A 50 8.49 8.80 -18.39
CA LYS A 50 8.59 7.39 -18.01
C LYS A 50 10.03 7.07 -17.67
N ILE A 51 10.24 6.34 -16.57
CA ILE A 51 11.56 5.95 -16.12
C ILE A 51 11.47 4.48 -15.70
N PRO A 52 12.22 3.56 -16.32
CA PRO A 52 12.31 2.19 -15.85
C PRO A 52 13.09 2.16 -14.53
N ILE A 53 12.53 1.50 -13.51
CA ILE A 53 13.12 1.41 -12.17
C ILE A 53 13.23 -0.06 -11.79
N LYS A 54 14.40 -0.48 -11.30
CA LYS A 54 14.58 -1.80 -10.69
C LYS A 54 14.01 -1.81 -9.27
N ARG A 55 13.34 -2.88 -8.90
CA ARG A 55 12.76 -3.05 -7.55
C ARG A 55 13.19 -4.36 -6.95
N ASP A 56 13.89 -4.28 -5.82
CA ASP A 56 14.12 -5.43 -4.94
C ASP A 56 12.97 -5.53 -3.94
N ILE A 57 12.49 -6.76 -3.72
CA ILE A 57 11.34 -7.03 -2.86
C ILE A 57 11.73 -8.16 -1.91
N LEU A 58 11.39 -8.00 -0.64
CA LEU A 58 11.53 -9.06 0.35
C LEU A 58 10.43 -10.10 0.21
N ASP A 59 10.79 -11.36 0.44
CA ASP A 59 9.81 -12.44 0.50
C ASP A 59 8.79 -12.17 1.60
N ARG A 60 7.53 -12.36 1.24
CA ARG A 60 6.40 -12.13 2.14
C ARG A 60 5.39 -13.25 2.05
N LYS A 61 4.91 -13.71 3.20
CA LYS A 61 3.81 -14.67 3.35
C LYS A 61 2.66 -14.03 4.11
N LYS A 62 1.45 -14.51 3.86
CA LYS A 62 0.27 -14.16 4.65
C LYS A 62 0.12 -15.19 5.77
N ASP A 63 -0.22 -14.73 6.97
CA ASP A 63 -0.66 -15.59 8.07
C ASP A 63 -1.95 -15.00 8.67
N THR A 64 -2.63 -15.77 9.52
CA THR A 64 -3.87 -15.39 10.17
C THR A 64 -3.91 -15.91 11.59
N ILE A 65 -4.53 -15.15 12.48
CA ILE A 65 -4.91 -15.63 13.82
C ILE A 65 -6.42 -15.52 13.99
N ILE A 66 -6.95 -16.34 14.89
CA ILE A 66 -8.33 -16.22 15.37
C ILE A 66 -8.28 -15.59 16.76
N TYR A 67 -8.99 -14.48 16.95
CA TYR A 67 -9.15 -13.84 18.25
C TYR A 67 -10.61 -13.45 18.44
N LYS A 68 -11.21 -13.95 19.54
CA LYS A 68 -12.64 -13.77 19.87
C LYS A 68 -13.57 -14.09 18.69
N GLY A 69 -13.29 -15.18 17.97
CA GLY A 69 -14.09 -15.63 16.83
C GLY A 69 -13.82 -14.89 15.51
N ASN A 70 -13.04 -13.81 15.50
CA ASN A 70 -12.71 -13.05 14.30
C ASN A 70 -11.33 -13.43 13.75
N ARG A 71 -11.19 -13.36 12.43
CA ARG A 71 -9.94 -13.69 11.71
C ARG A 71 -9.15 -12.44 11.37
N TYR A 72 -7.96 -12.31 11.94
CA TYR A 72 -7.07 -11.18 11.69
C TYR A 72 -5.86 -11.61 10.89
N GLN A 73 -5.59 -10.90 9.78
CA GLN A 73 -4.54 -11.22 8.82
C GLN A 73 -3.24 -10.46 9.13
N TYR A 74 -2.14 -11.10 8.78
CA TYR A 74 -0.79 -10.59 8.94
C TYR A 74 0.00 -10.78 7.67
N LYS A 75 0.93 -9.86 7.44
CA LYS A 75 2.01 -9.98 6.47
C LYS A 75 3.30 -10.26 7.23
N ILE A 76 3.90 -11.42 6.95
CA ILE A 76 5.20 -11.80 7.48
C ILE A 76 6.23 -11.57 6.40
N VAL A 77 7.23 -10.76 6.71
CA VAL A 77 8.31 -10.39 5.78
C VAL A 77 9.61 -10.97 6.31
N SER A 78 10.32 -11.73 5.49
CA SER A 78 11.57 -12.38 5.87
C SER A 78 12.76 -11.63 5.26
N HIS A 79 13.75 -11.31 6.08
CA HIS A 79 15.00 -10.68 5.62
C HIS A 79 16.18 -11.11 6.49
N ASN A 80 17.24 -11.64 5.87
CA ASN A 80 18.47 -12.09 6.54
C ASN A 80 18.20 -13.02 7.74
N GLY A 81 17.31 -14.00 7.56
CA GLY A 81 16.95 -14.97 8.60
C GLY A 81 16.08 -14.42 9.74
N LYS A 82 15.60 -13.17 9.64
CA LYS A 82 14.68 -12.55 10.60
C LYS A 82 13.31 -12.34 9.97
N ASP A 83 12.27 -12.76 10.69
CA ASP A 83 10.88 -12.55 10.31
C ASP A 83 10.32 -11.30 11.02
N TYR A 84 9.67 -10.44 10.24
CA TYR A 84 8.99 -9.24 10.69
C TYR A 84 7.49 -9.40 10.48
N VAL A 85 6.71 -9.14 11.53
CA VAL A 85 5.26 -9.35 11.54
C VAL A 85 4.55 -8.00 11.46
N TYR A 86 3.70 -7.84 10.45
CA TYR A 86 2.88 -6.66 10.25
C TYR A 86 1.41 -7.06 10.20
N PRO A 87 0.58 -6.65 11.17
CA PRO A 87 -0.86 -6.79 11.03
C PRO A 87 -1.34 -6.05 9.78
N GLU A 88 -2.29 -6.63 9.05
CA GLU A 88 -2.94 -5.94 7.93
C GLU A 88 -3.82 -4.80 8.44
N PHE A 89 -3.87 -3.69 7.70
CA PHE A 89 -4.61 -2.50 8.14
C PHE A 89 -6.10 -2.78 8.34
N GLU A 90 -6.74 -3.51 7.42
CA GLU A 90 -8.15 -3.86 7.55
C GLU A 90 -8.42 -4.69 8.80
N SER A 91 -7.52 -5.62 9.17
CA SER A 91 -7.64 -6.38 10.41
C SER A 91 -7.44 -5.53 11.66
N ALA A 92 -6.51 -4.56 11.64
CA ALA A 92 -6.37 -3.59 12.72
C ALA A 92 -7.60 -2.67 12.84
N ARG A 93 -8.19 -2.27 11.71
CA ARG A 93 -9.41 -1.46 11.68
C ARG A 93 -10.61 -2.24 12.23
N GLU A 94 -10.76 -3.49 11.82
CA GLU A 94 -11.83 -4.37 12.30
C GLU A 94 -11.72 -4.62 13.81
N LEU A 95 -10.51 -4.92 14.30
CA LEU A 95 -10.29 -5.08 15.74
C LEU A 95 -10.58 -3.79 16.51
N ALA A 96 -10.15 -2.64 15.98
CA ALA A 96 -10.41 -1.33 16.59
C ALA A 96 -11.91 -1.08 16.77
N LEU A 97 -12.73 -1.43 15.78
CA LEU A 97 -14.18 -1.29 15.84
C LEU A 97 -14.82 -2.31 16.81
N ASN A 98 -14.37 -3.57 16.78
CA ASN A 98 -14.93 -4.64 17.61
C ASN A 98 -14.65 -4.45 19.11
N GLU A 99 -13.50 -3.85 19.46
CA GLU A 99 -13.06 -3.66 20.85
C GLU A 99 -13.24 -2.23 21.35
N ASP A 100 -13.78 -1.33 20.51
CA ASP A 100 -13.89 0.11 20.79
C ASP A 100 -12.57 0.74 21.26
N ILE A 101 -11.50 0.52 20.49
CA ILE A 101 -10.16 1.04 20.78
C ILE A 101 -9.58 1.82 19.60
N GLY A 102 -8.62 2.70 19.89
CA GLY A 102 -7.89 3.41 18.84
C GLY A 102 -7.07 2.48 17.95
N ILE A 103 -6.92 2.85 16.68
CA ILE A 103 -6.20 2.06 15.65
C ILE A 103 -4.76 1.68 16.08
N LYS A 104 -4.07 2.58 16.80
CA LYS A 104 -2.73 2.31 17.35
C LYS A 104 -2.77 1.15 18.34
N SER A 105 -3.71 1.17 19.27
CA SER A 105 -3.90 0.10 20.27
C SER A 105 -4.26 -1.22 19.59
N ALA A 106 -5.07 -1.19 18.52
CA ALA A 106 -5.40 -2.38 17.75
C ALA A 106 -4.17 -2.99 17.06
N PHE A 107 -3.30 -2.18 16.44
CA PHE A 107 -2.02 -2.66 15.89
C PHE A 107 -1.11 -3.29 16.95
N ASP A 108 -0.98 -2.63 18.10
CA ASP A 108 -0.15 -3.12 19.21
C ASP A 108 -0.70 -4.42 19.79
N LEU A 109 -2.03 -4.53 19.93
CA LEU A 109 -2.70 -5.74 20.39
C LEU A 109 -2.53 -6.88 19.39
N LEU A 110 -2.76 -6.65 18.09
CA LEU A 110 -2.57 -7.67 17.06
C LEU A 110 -1.14 -8.19 17.02
N LYS A 111 -0.12 -7.32 17.16
CA LYS A 111 1.28 -7.76 17.29
C LYS A 111 1.47 -8.65 18.51
N LYS A 112 0.98 -8.24 19.68
CA LYS A 112 1.08 -9.03 20.92
C LYS A 112 0.39 -10.40 20.78
N LEU A 113 -0.79 -10.45 20.17
CA LEU A 113 -1.53 -11.69 19.96
C LEU A 113 -0.77 -12.65 19.02
N TYR A 114 -0.14 -12.13 17.97
CA TYR A 114 0.63 -12.96 17.05
C TYR A 114 1.85 -13.60 17.72
N TYR A 115 2.62 -12.84 18.51
CA TYR A 115 3.81 -13.38 19.19
C TYR A 115 3.49 -14.28 20.40
N ARG A 116 2.23 -14.34 20.83
CA ARG A 116 1.75 -15.27 21.86
C ARG A 116 1.21 -16.58 21.29
N LYS A 117 1.07 -16.67 19.97
CA LYS A 117 0.66 -17.88 19.24
C LYS A 117 1.66 -19.01 19.44
#